data_AF-A0A2H3ID66-F1
#
_entry.id   AF-A0A2H3ID66-F1
#
_cell.length_a   1.000
_cell.length_b   1.000
_cell.length_c   1.000
_cell.angle_alpha   90.00
_cell.angle_beta   90.00
_cell.angle_gamma   90.00
#
_symmetry.space_group_name_H-M   'P 1'
#
loop_
_entity.id
_entity.type
_entity.pdbx_description
1 polymer ?
#
loop_
_entity_poly.entity_id
_entity_poly.type
_entity_poly.pdbx_seq_one_letter_code
_entity_poly.pdbx_strand_id
1 'polypeptide(L)'
;MDFASLMTKEISKAKPSDTKDKKETGSNNKYQRRADVEAARIAAYNAEQEKLQREREEKAALKRKHEEDELERRREREEKKRKLAEESRKKREAEEEAAERQRRKRLGLPELPPRASEEGTPVPEEEDIDDEELIKKLRELNEPATLFAETHKARLKRYRKLVKRSLTPQLSNGPIPTTLELVPEKDMKIPAKIPKDIDPESRKFLFRQLASYFTMLLEEWAIALAKRDTSVKESFSGRQAFNAMVQSRDNMRPLFKKFETGDIDHTVLEAIVEIVHCAQERRYVDANDGYLRLSIGKAAWPIGVTMVGIHERSAREKLHESDNKAHIMSDEVTRKYLQSIKRCLSFAQVRWPPDDLLQLMG
;
A
#
# COMPACT_ATOMS: atom_id res chain seq x y z
N MET A 1 -38.82 -31.56 11.21
CA MET A 1 -39.18 -31.36 9.79
C MET A 1 -38.49 -32.45 9.01
N ASP A 2 -39.27 -33.29 8.34
CA ASP A 2 -38.87 -34.63 7.94
C ASP A 2 -38.12 -34.61 6.59
N PHE A 3 -36.83 -34.96 6.60
CA PHE A 3 -35.92 -34.87 5.46
C PHE A 3 -36.36 -35.80 4.31
N ALA A 4 -37.05 -36.89 4.64
CA ALA A 4 -37.64 -37.81 3.68
C ALA A 4 -38.74 -37.16 2.82
N SER A 5 -39.52 -36.24 3.39
CA SER A 5 -40.57 -35.50 2.67
C SER A 5 -39.98 -34.52 1.65
N LEU A 6 -38.86 -33.88 1.96
CA LEU A 6 -38.15 -32.96 1.08
C LEU A 6 -37.45 -33.68 -0.09
N MET A 7 -36.83 -34.83 0.16
CA MET A 7 -36.20 -35.64 -0.89
C MET A 7 -37.23 -36.25 -1.85
N THR A 8 -38.40 -36.65 -1.35
CA THR A 8 -39.49 -37.18 -2.20
C THR A 8 -40.10 -36.08 -3.09
N LYS A 9 -40.04 -34.82 -2.65
CA LYS A 9 -40.48 -33.64 -3.41
C LYS A 9 -39.49 -33.25 -4.52
N GLU A 10 -38.20 -33.50 -4.33
CA GLU A 10 -37.16 -33.28 -5.34
C GLU A 10 -37.11 -34.42 -6.38
N ILE A 11 -37.29 -35.68 -5.95
CA ILE A 11 -37.27 -36.84 -6.86
C ILE A 11 -38.52 -36.88 -7.77
N SER A 12 -39.67 -36.40 -7.29
CA SER A 12 -40.90 -36.30 -8.10
C SER A 12 -40.86 -35.16 -9.14
N LYS A 13 -39.94 -34.20 -9.00
CA LYS A 13 -39.68 -33.14 -9.99
C LYS A 13 -38.76 -33.58 -11.13
N ALA A 14 -38.01 -34.68 -10.96
CA ALA A 14 -36.94 -35.10 -11.87
C ALA A 14 -37.29 -36.31 -12.76
N LYS A 15 -38.52 -36.83 -12.72
CA LYS A 15 -38.99 -37.85 -13.69
C LYS A 15 -40.02 -37.25 -14.65
N PRO A 16 -39.79 -37.28 -15.97
CA PRO A 16 -40.88 -37.03 -16.91
C PRO A 16 -41.87 -38.20 -16.82
N SER A 17 -43.11 -37.88 -16.50
CA SER A 17 -44.24 -38.80 -16.50
C SER A 17 -44.59 -39.18 -17.93
N ASP A 18 -44.57 -40.48 -18.19
CA ASP A 18 -45.10 -41.13 -19.37
C ASP A 18 -46.63 -41.26 -19.20
N THR A 19 -47.42 -40.46 -19.92
CA THR A 19 -48.88 -40.69 -20.07
C THR A 19 -49.42 -40.20 -21.42
N LYS A 20 -49.66 -41.19 -22.29
CA LYS A 20 -50.76 -41.39 -23.26
C LYS A 20 -51.56 -40.19 -23.81
N ASP A 21 -51.58 -40.18 -25.14
CA ASP A 21 -52.73 -39.95 -26.03
C ASP A 21 -53.59 -38.71 -25.79
N LYS A 22 -53.16 -37.60 -26.40
CA LYS A 22 -54.10 -36.72 -27.10
C LYS A 22 -53.83 -36.82 -28.60
N LYS A 23 -54.81 -37.38 -29.31
CA LYS A 23 -55.00 -37.26 -30.75
C LYS A 23 -54.97 -35.77 -31.12
N GLU A 24 -53.83 -35.31 -31.61
CA GLU A 24 -53.80 -34.25 -32.62
C GLU A 24 -53.25 -34.87 -33.89
N THR A 25 -54.05 -34.74 -34.94
CA THR A 25 -53.80 -35.20 -36.29
C THR A 25 -52.49 -34.63 -36.80
N GLY A 26 -51.41 -35.39 -36.62
CA GLY A 26 -50.11 -35.11 -37.21
C GLY A 26 -50.22 -35.21 -38.72
N SER A 27 -50.45 -34.08 -39.38
CA SER A 27 -49.90 -33.86 -40.71
C SER A 27 -48.38 -33.96 -40.56
N ASN A 28 -47.86 -35.16 -40.76
CA ASN A 28 -46.44 -35.44 -40.75
C ASN A 28 -45.88 -34.83 -42.04
N ASN A 29 -45.76 -33.50 -42.04
CA ASN A 29 -45.34 -32.75 -43.20
C ASN A 29 -43.82 -32.94 -43.32
N LYS A 30 -43.46 -34.03 -43.99
CA LYS A 30 -42.08 -34.44 -44.33
C LYS A 30 -41.28 -33.36 -45.06
N TYR A 31 -41.97 -32.29 -45.48
CA TYR A 31 -41.42 -31.13 -46.15
C TYR A 31 -41.73 -29.87 -45.33
N GLN A 32 -40.74 -29.39 -44.57
CA GLN A 32 -40.77 -28.06 -43.97
C GLN A 32 -40.16 -27.07 -44.97
N ARG A 33 -40.76 -25.89 -45.14
CA ARG A 33 -40.17 -24.87 -46.01
C ARG A 33 -38.89 -24.36 -45.35
N ARG A 34 -37.82 -24.24 -46.15
CA ARG A 34 -36.52 -23.76 -45.66
C ARG A 34 -36.62 -22.40 -44.93
N ALA A 35 -37.51 -21.53 -45.41
CA ALA A 35 -37.79 -20.24 -44.78
C ALA A 35 -38.29 -20.36 -43.34
N ASP A 36 -39.16 -21.33 -43.03
CA ASP A 36 -39.72 -21.51 -41.69
C ASP A 36 -38.67 -22.08 -40.72
N VAL A 37 -37.78 -22.94 -41.22
CA VAL A 37 -36.67 -23.53 -40.45
C VAL A 37 -35.59 -22.48 -40.15
N GLU A 38 -35.24 -21.64 -41.11
CA GLU A 38 -34.31 -20.53 -40.91
C GLU A 38 -34.89 -19.45 -39.99
N ALA A 39 -36.17 -19.12 -40.15
CA ALA A 39 -36.86 -18.20 -39.25
C ALA A 39 -36.87 -18.72 -37.80
N ALA A 40 -37.14 -20.01 -37.59
CA ALA A 40 -37.06 -20.63 -36.27
C ALA A 40 -35.63 -20.61 -35.69
N ARG A 41 -34.60 -20.83 -36.52
CA ARG A 41 -33.19 -20.74 -36.10
C ARG A 41 -32.81 -19.30 -35.69
N ILE A 42 -33.22 -18.30 -36.48
CA ILE A 42 -32.97 -16.89 -36.18
C ILE A 42 -33.71 -16.47 -34.91
N ALA A 43 -34.96 -16.90 -34.73
CA ALA A 43 -35.73 -16.62 -33.52
C ALA A 43 -35.09 -17.26 -32.28
N ALA A 44 -34.60 -18.49 -32.37
CA ALA A 44 -33.88 -19.15 -31.28
C ALA A 44 -32.57 -18.44 -30.93
N TYR A 45 -31.80 -18.02 -31.94
CA TYR A 45 -30.57 -17.25 -31.74
C TYR A 45 -30.83 -15.90 -31.08
N ASN A 46 -31.85 -15.17 -31.53
CA ASN A 46 -32.22 -13.88 -30.94
C ASN A 46 -32.73 -14.04 -29.50
N ALA A 47 -33.53 -15.08 -29.22
CA ALA A 47 -33.97 -15.38 -27.86
C ALA A 47 -32.80 -15.73 -26.92
N GLU A 48 -31.80 -16.46 -27.43
CA GLU A 48 -30.57 -16.77 -26.69
C GLU A 48 -29.74 -15.49 -26.41
N GLN A 49 -29.60 -14.61 -27.40
CA GLN A 49 -28.92 -13.32 -27.22
C GLN A 49 -29.63 -12.41 -26.22
N GLU A 50 -30.96 -12.30 -26.30
CA GLU A 50 -31.75 -11.53 -25.33
C GLU A 50 -31.61 -12.09 -23.91
N LYS A 51 -31.59 -13.42 -23.75
CA LYS A 51 -31.39 -14.06 -22.45
C LYS A 51 -30.00 -13.75 -21.90
N LEU A 52 -28.96 -13.85 -22.73
CA LEU A 52 -27.59 -13.52 -22.33
C LEU A 52 -27.45 -12.03 -21.95
N GLN A 53 -28.15 -11.14 -22.65
CA GLN A 53 -28.16 -9.72 -22.35
C GLN A 53 -28.87 -9.43 -21.02
N ARG A 54 -30.04 -10.04 -20.77
CA ARG A 54 -30.74 -9.91 -19.48
C ARG A 54 -29.90 -10.45 -18.32
N GLU A 55 -29.23 -11.60 -18.46
CA GLU A 55 -28.34 -12.13 -17.43
C GLU A 55 -27.15 -11.20 -17.13
N ARG A 56 -26.61 -10.51 -18.15
CA ARG A 56 -25.56 -9.49 -17.96
C ARG A 56 -26.08 -8.26 -17.24
N GLU A 57 -27.26 -7.78 -17.61
CA GLU A 57 -27.91 -6.62 -16.98
C GLU A 57 -28.27 -6.90 -15.51
N GLU A 58 -28.79 -8.09 -15.20
CA GLU A 58 -29.07 -8.54 -13.83
C GLU A 58 -27.80 -8.62 -12.98
N LYS A 59 -26.71 -9.19 -13.51
CA LYS A 59 -25.41 -9.23 -12.82
C LYS A 59 -24.85 -7.82 -12.57
N ALA A 60 -24.99 -6.92 -13.53
CA ALA A 60 -24.56 -5.53 -13.38
C ALA A 60 -25.42 -4.76 -12.36
N ALA A 61 -26.73 -5.04 -12.30
CA ALA A 61 -27.63 -4.47 -11.30
C ALA A 61 -27.32 -4.98 -9.88
N LEU A 62 -27.10 -6.29 -9.72
CA LEU A 62 -26.70 -6.90 -8.45
C LEU A 62 -25.37 -6.34 -7.95
N LYS A 63 -24.39 -6.14 -8.84
CA LYS A 63 -23.11 -5.55 -8.48
C LYS A 63 -23.26 -4.09 -7.99
N ARG A 64 -24.04 -3.27 -8.70
CA ARG A 64 -24.31 -1.88 -8.28
C ARG A 64 -24.99 -1.82 -6.91
N LYS A 65 -25.99 -2.67 -6.69
CA LYS A 65 -26.68 -2.75 -5.40
C LYS A 65 -25.73 -3.15 -4.25
N HIS A 66 -24.86 -4.14 -4.49
CA HIS A 66 -23.87 -4.56 -3.49
C HIS A 66 -22.84 -3.45 -3.19
N GLU A 67 -22.40 -2.70 -4.20
CA GLU A 67 -21.50 -1.56 -4.02
C GLU A 67 -22.15 -0.42 -3.23
N GLU A 68 -23.43 -0.14 -3.47
CA GLU A 68 -24.23 0.83 -2.71
C GLU A 68 -24.40 0.40 -1.25
N ASP A 69 -24.77 -0.86 -0.98
CA ASP A 69 -24.93 -1.40 0.37
C ASP A 69 -23.60 -1.43 1.17
N GLU A 70 -22.46 -1.68 0.51
CA GLU A 70 -21.13 -1.60 1.13
C GLU A 70 -20.73 -0.14 1.46
N LEU A 71 -21.03 0.80 0.57
CA LEU A 71 -20.79 2.22 0.78
C LEU A 71 -21.62 2.76 1.95
N GLU A 72 -22.88 2.37 2.05
CA GLU A 72 -23.75 2.76 3.15
C GLU A 72 -23.26 2.20 4.49
N ARG A 73 -22.93 0.90 4.55
CA ARG A 73 -22.31 0.29 5.76
C ARG A 73 -20.97 0.94 6.13
N ARG A 74 -20.21 1.47 5.18
CA ARG A 74 -18.97 2.21 5.46
C ARG A 74 -19.27 3.60 6.06
N ARG A 75 -20.23 4.33 5.49
CA ARG A 75 -20.68 5.63 6.02
C ARG A 75 -21.22 5.50 7.43
N GLU A 76 -22.04 4.49 7.72
CA GLU A 76 -22.54 4.22 9.07
C GLU A 76 -21.42 3.94 10.08
N ARG A 77 -20.40 3.17 9.68
CA ARG A 77 -19.22 2.90 10.54
C ARG A 77 -18.43 4.17 10.82
N GLU A 78 -18.22 5.01 9.82
CA GLU A 78 -17.53 6.29 9.97
C GLU A 78 -18.30 7.26 10.85
N GLU A 79 -19.62 7.35 10.70
CA GLU A 79 -20.47 8.20 11.54
C GLU A 79 -20.54 7.71 12.99
N LYS A 80 -20.67 6.40 13.22
CA LYS A 80 -20.61 5.81 14.57
C LYS A 80 -19.26 6.11 15.23
N LYS A 81 -18.15 5.95 14.47
CA LYS A 81 -16.81 6.26 14.96
C LYS A 81 -16.64 7.75 15.27
N ARG A 82 -17.19 8.65 14.44
CA ARG A 82 -17.17 10.09 14.66
C ARG A 82 -17.94 10.48 15.93
N LYS A 83 -19.16 9.93 16.11
CA LYS A 83 -19.98 10.16 17.32
C LYS A 83 -19.28 9.66 18.59
N LEU A 84 -18.72 8.44 18.56
CA LEU A 84 -17.95 7.89 19.68
C LEU A 84 -16.69 8.72 20.01
N ALA A 85 -15.99 9.23 18.99
CA ALA A 85 -14.83 10.09 19.19
C ALA A 85 -15.23 11.45 19.81
N GLU A 86 -16.35 12.03 19.38
CA GLU A 86 -16.88 13.28 19.92
C GLU A 86 -17.38 13.11 21.36
N GLU A 87 -18.11 12.03 21.66
CA GLU A 87 -18.54 11.68 23.02
C GLU A 87 -17.35 11.41 23.94
N SER A 88 -16.33 10.66 23.48
CA SER A 88 -15.11 10.43 24.25
C SER A 88 -14.32 11.71 24.50
N ARG A 89 -14.26 12.63 23.53
CA ARG A 89 -13.59 13.92 23.70
C ARG A 89 -14.31 14.77 24.74
N LYS A 90 -15.63 14.86 24.65
CA LYS A 90 -16.48 15.61 25.58
C LYS A 90 -16.40 15.04 27.01
N LYS A 91 -16.33 13.70 27.14
CA LYS A 91 -16.16 13.04 28.45
C LYS A 91 -14.79 13.35 29.08
N ARG A 92 -13.71 13.31 28.30
CA ARG A 92 -12.36 13.67 28.79
C ARG A 92 -12.28 15.13 29.20
N GLU A 93 -12.81 16.04 28.40
CA GLU A 93 -12.84 17.47 28.71
C GLU A 93 -13.63 17.75 30.00
N ALA A 94 -14.79 17.12 30.19
CA ALA A 94 -15.58 17.25 31.42
C ALA A 94 -14.88 16.65 32.65
N GLU A 95 -14.14 15.55 32.49
CA GLU A 95 -13.37 14.91 33.56
C GLU A 95 -12.16 15.77 33.97
N GLU A 96 -11.46 16.35 32.99
CA GLU A 96 -10.38 17.32 33.21
C GLU A 96 -10.88 18.58 33.91
N GLU A 97 -12.00 19.15 33.48
CA GLU A 97 -12.63 20.32 34.12
C GLU A 97 -13.10 20.01 35.55
N ALA A 98 -13.62 18.80 35.80
CA ALA A 98 -14.02 18.37 37.14
C ALA A 98 -12.81 18.16 38.05
N ALA A 99 -11.73 17.56 37.54
CA ALA A 99 -10.48 17.38 38.26
C ALA A 99 -9.81 18.74 38.57
N GLU A 100 -9.84 19.69 37.63
CA GLU A 100 -9.33 21.04 37.84
C GLU A 100 -10.16 21.79 38.89
N ARG A 101 -11.49 21.69 38.85
CA ARG A 101 -12.37 22.25 39.89
C ARG A 101 -12.10 21.65 41.27
N GLN A 102 -11.92 20.34 41.36
CA GLN A 102 -11.56 19.68 42.62
C GLN A 102 -10.18 20.11 43.12
N ARG A 103 -9.19 20.24 42.23
CA ARG A 103 -7.83 20.71 42.56
C ARG A 103 -7.85 22.15 43.08
N ARG A 104 -8.62 23.04 42.44
CA ARG A 104 -8.81 24.45 42.88
C ARG A 104 -9.54 24.55 44.20
N LYS A 105 -10.59 23.75 44.42
CA LYS A 105 -11.31 23.68 45.70
C LYS A 105 -10.42 23.22 46.84
N ARG A 106 -9.50 22.29 46.58
CA ARG A 106 -8.49 21.83 47.55
C ARG A 106 -7.43 22.89 47.88
N LEU A 107 -7.15 23.80 46.94
CA LEU A 107 -6.16 24.88 47.08
C LEU A 107 -6.75 26.23 47.53
N GLY A 108 -8.07 26.33 47.74
CA GLY A 108 -8.74 27.55 48.20
C GLY A 108 -8.84 28.67 47.14
N LEU A 109 -8.71 28.34 45.85
CA LEU A 109 -8.75 29.30 44.74
C LEU A 109 -10.20 29.51 44.21
N PRO A 110 -10.57 30.71 43.74
CA PRO A 110 -11.90 30.98 43.17
C PRO A 110 -12.24 30.11 41.95
N GLU A 111 -13.53 29.80 41.78
CA GLU A 111 -14.05 29.00 40.67
C GLU A 111 -13.92 29.76 39.33
N LEU A 112 -13.54 29.05 38.27
CA LEU A 112 -13.44 29.63 36.93
C LEU A 112 -14.85 29.89 36.38
N PRO A 113 -15.11 31.06 35.77
CA PRO A 113 -16.34 31.27 35.03
C PRO A 113 -16.44 30.28 33.85
N PRO A 114 -17.65 29.91 33.41
CA PRO A 114 -17.83 29.09 32.21
C PRO A 114 -17.13 29.77 31.03
N ARG A 115 -16.37 29.01 30.24
CA ARG A 115 -15.69 29.53 29.04
C ARG A 115 -16.76 30.08 28.08
N ALA A 116 -16.97 31.38 28.13
CA ALA A 116 -17.64 32.11 27.06
C ALA A 116 -16.76 31.99 25.82
N SER A 117 -17.39 31.66 24.69
CA SER A 117 -16.80 31.65 23.37
C SER A 117 -16.41 33.07 22.97
N GLU A 118 -15.26 33.55 23.44
CA GLU A 118 -14.58 34.70 22.86
C GLU A 118 -13.14 34.32 22.51
N GLU A 119 -12.75 34.72 21.31
CA GLU A 119 -11.43 34.53 20.73
C GLU A 119 -10.35 35.13 21.62
N GLY A 120 -9.57 34.28 22.28
CA GLY A 120 -8.41 34.74 23.03
C GLY A 120 -8.09 33.83 24.18
N THR A 121 -7.64 32.61 23.90
CA THR A 121 -6.99 31.78 24.91
C THR A 121 -5.80 32.55 25.51
N PRO A 122 -5.80 32.83 26.83
CA PRO A 122 -4.60 33.31 27.50
C PRO A 122 -3.56 32.20 27.39
N VAL A 123 -2.45 32.50 26.71
CA VAL A 123 -1.27 31.63 26.72
C VAL A 123 -0.80 31.56 28.19
N PRO A 124 -0.55 30.37 28.75
CA PRO A 124 -0.01 30.24 30.10
C PRO A 124 1.27 31.10 30.24
N GLU A 125 1.34 31.93 31.29
CA GLU A 125 2.50 32.81 31.57
C GLU A 125 3.82 32.06 31.76
N GLU A 126 3.80 30.73 31.88
CA GLU A 126 4.98 29.91 32.16
C GLU A 126 5.95 29.75 30.96
N GLU A 127 5.68 30.34 29.79
CA GLU A 127 6.57 30.23 28.62
C GLU A 127 6.81 31.55 27.86
N ASP A 128 6.55 32.72 28.45
CA ASP A 128 6.89 33.99 27.79
C ASP A 128 8.42 34.20 27.78
N ILE A 129 8.99 34.51 26.61
CA ILE A 129 10.42 34.81 26.47
C ILE A 129 10.52 36.31 26.33
N ASP A 130 11.42 36.94 27.10
CA ASP A 130 11.62 38.38 27.03
C ASP A 130 11.98 38.85 25.61
N ASP A 131 11.54 40.07 25.28
CA ASP A 131 11.65 40.64 23.95
C ASP A 131 13.10 40.79 23.47
N GLU A 132 14.02 41.12 24.38
CA GLU A 132 15.44 41.24 24.08
C GLU A 132 16.08 39.88 23.75
N GLU A 133 15.71 38.85 24.52
CA GLU A 133 16.15 37.48 24.27
C GLU A 133 15.59 36.93 22.96
N LEU A 134 14.32 37.22 22.68
CA LEU A 134 13.63 36.78 21.48
C LEU A 134 14.27 37.37 20.22
N ILE A 135 14.63 38.65 20.26
CA ILE A 135 15.39 39.32 19.19
C ILE A 135 16.76 38.68 19.00
N LYS A 136 17.48 38.40 20.10
CA LYS A 136 18.80 37.75 20.05
C LYS A 136 18.71 36.36 19.42
N LYS A 137 17.76 35.52 19.87
CA LYS A 137 17.51 34.17 19.34
C LYS A 137 17.07 34.19 17.86
N LEU A 138 16.28 35.18 17.43
CA LEU A 138 15.93 35.34 16.01
C LEU A 138 17.12 35.76 15.13
N ARG A 139 18.01 36.63 15.65
CA ARG A 139 19.26 37.00 14.97
C ARG A 139 20.22 35.82 14.86
N GLU A 140 20.33 34.99 15.90
CA GLU A 140 21.11 33.74 15.87
C GLU A 140 20.59 32.77 14.80
N LEU A 141 19.29 32.76 14.54
CA LEU A 141 18.65 31.99 13.45
C LEU A 141 18.72 32.68 12.07
N ASN A 142 19.43 33.81 11.93
CA ASN A 142 19.50 34.64 10.72
C ASN A 142 18.13 35.10 10.17
N GLU A 143 17.15 35.27 11.04
CA GLU A 143 15.81 35.73 10.70
C GLU A 143 15.62 37.21 11.13
N PRO A 144 14.79 38.00 10.43
CA PRO A 144 14.56 39.41 10.80
C PRO A 144 14.09 39.55 12.25
N ALA A 145 14.71 40.46 13.01
CA ALA A 145 14.40 40.69 14.42
C ALA A 145 12.91 41.03 14.64
N THR A 146 12.33 41.84 13.75
CA THR A 146 10.92 42.22 13.75
C THR A 146 10.41 42.32 12.32
N LEU A 147 9.18 41.87 12.08
CA LEU A 147 8.45 42.10 10.84
C LEU A 147 7.53 43.32 10.95
N PHE A 148 7.12 43.90 9.82
CA PHE A 148 6.22 45.05 9.80
C PHE A 148 4.89 44.72 10.49
N ALA A 149 4.47 45.56 11.42
CA ALA A 149 3.27 45.39 12.25
C ALA A 149 3.22 44.09 13.10
N GLU A 150 4.37 43.48 13.41
CA GLU A 150 4.44 42.27 14.25
C GLU A 150 4.37 42.60 15.75
N THR A 151 3.39 42.03 16.47
CA THR A 151 3.29 42.13 17.94
C THR A 151 4.23 41.13 18.65
N HIS A 152 4.54 41.34 19.94
CA HIS A 152 5.36 40.41 20.75
C HIS A 152 4.87 38.96 20.65
N LYS A 153 3.56 38.74 20.87
CA LYS A 153 2.93 37.42 20.75
C LYS A 153 3.11 36.80 19.36
N ALA A 154 3.03 37.60 18.28
CA ALA A 154 3.26 37.13 16.92
C ALA A 154 4.73 36.76 16.68
N ARG A 155 5.67 37.57 17.19
CA ARG A 155 7.12 37.32 17.16
C ARG A 155 7.49 36.04 17.90
N LEU A 156 6.94 35.83 19.09
CA LEU A 156 7.14 34.63 19.91
C LEU A 156 6.58 33.39 19.21
N LYS A 157 5.39 33.49 18.60
CA LYS A 157 4.82 32.43 17.78
C LYS A 157 5.69 32.12 16.54
N ARG A 158 6.25 33.13 15.89
CA ARG A 158 7.18 32.98 14.77
C ARG A 158 8.45 32.26 15.21
N TYR A 159 9.09 32.72 16.28
CA TYR A 159 10.27 32.07 16.84
C TYR A 159 10.00 30.61 17.19
N ARG A 160 8.93 30.30 17.92
CA ARG A 160 8.55 28.91 18.25
C ARG A 160 8.31 28.07 16.99
N LYS A 161 7.69 28.63 15.96
CA LYS A 161 7.49 27.96 14.67
C LYS A 161 8.82 27.69 13.96
N LEU A 162 9.75 28.63 14.01
CA LEU A 162 11.11 28.49 13.44
C LEU A 162 11.93 27.45 14.20
N VAL A 163 11.93 27.49 15.54
CA VAL A 163 12.57 26.48 16.39
C VAL A 163 11.99 25.11 16.10
N LYS A 164 10.66 24.98 16.09
CA LYS A 164 9.99 23.72 15.74
C LYS A 164 10.37 23.24 14.34
N ARG A 165 10.47 24.14 13.35
CA ARG A 165 10.92 23.83 11.99
C ARG A 165 12.39 23.40 11.94
N SER A 166 13.26 24.01 12.75
CA SER A 166 14.67 23.64 12.84
C SER A 166 14.87 22.29 13.56
N LEU A 167 13.99 21.96 14.51
CA LEU A 167 14.01 20.69 15.23
C LEU A 167 13.41 19.54 14.42
N THR A 168 12.47 19.83 13.51
CA THR A 168 11.95 18.81 12.59
C THR A 168 13.02 18.47 11.56
N PRO A 169 13.41 17.18 11.43
CA PRO A 169 14.36 16.78 10.41
C PRO A 169 13.79 17.14 9.03
N GLN A 170 14.59 17.86 8.23
CA GLN A 170 14.19 18.24 6.88
C GLN A 170 14.03 16.97 6.04
N LEU A 171 12.84 16.78 5.48
CA LEU A 171 12.59 15.65 4.59
C LEU A 171 13.16 15.97 3.20
N SER A 172 13.81 14.99 2.59
CA SER A 172 14.26 15.07 1.21
C SER A 172 13.08 15.34 0.26
N ASN A 173 13.28 16.15 -0.78
CA ASN A 173 12.27 16.46 -1.80
C ASN A 173 12.00 15.30 -2.80
N GLY A 174 12.47 14.08 -2.52
CA GLY A 174 12.34 12.92 -3.39
C GLY A 174 10.95 12.24 -3.36
N PRO A 175 10.73 11.23 -4.21
CA PRO A 175 9.46 10.50 -4.33
C PRO A 175 9.08 9.78 -3.03
N ILE A 176 10.08 9.40 -2.23
CA ILE A 176 9.90 8.91 -0.87
C ILE A 176 10.56 9.94 0.06
N PRO A 177 9.78 10.67 0.88
CA PRO A 177 10.34 11.59 1.85
C PRO A 177 11.20 10.83 2.86
N THR A 178 12.47 11.19 2.99
CA THR A 178 13.39 10.61 3.96
C THR A 178 14.15 11.68 4.73
N THR A 179 14.54 11.36 5.96
CA THR A 179 15.42 12.19 6.80
C THR A 179 16.91 11.99 6.48
N LEU A 180 17.24 11.00 5.64
CA LEU A 180 18.61 10.77 5.18
C LEU A 180 19.03 11.83 4.17
N GLU A 181 20.22 12.39 4.38
CA GLU A 181 20.85 13.25 3.39
C GLU A 181 21.26 12.44 2.15
N LEU A 182 20.59 12.71 1.03
CA LEU A 182 20.90 12.09 -0.26
C LEU A 182 22.30 12.49 -0.74
N VAL A 183 22.94 11.58 -1.45
CA VAL A 183 24.32 11.63 -1.90
C VAL A 183 24.34 11.89 -3.42
N PRO A 184 25.29 12.67 -3.96
CA PRO A 184 25.41 12.90 -5.40
C PRO A 184 25.70 11.62 -6.20
N GLU A 185 25.33 11.60 -7.48
CA GLU A 185 25.46 10.42 -8.37
C GLU A 185 26.86 9.79 -8.40
N LYS A 186 27.91 10.61 -8.33
CA LYS A 186 29.30 10.13 -8.32
C LYS A 186 29.61 9.21 -7.14
N ASP A 187 28.99 9.50 -6.00
CA ASP A 187 29.23 8.85 -4.73
C ASP A 187 28.17 7.78 -4.43
N MET A 188 27.24 7.52 -5.35
CA MET A 188 26.18 6.51 -5.20
C MET A 188 26.66 5.07 -5.49
N LYS A 189 27.91 4.89 -5.95
CA LYS A 189 28.46 3.57 -6.27
C LYS A 189 28.65 2.73 -5.03
N ILE A 190 28.06 1.53 -5.05
CA ILE A 190 28.06 0.61 -3.91
C ILE A 190 29.14 -0.48 -4.13
N PRO A 191 29.91 -0.86 -3.09
CA PRO A 191 30.84 -1.98 -3.20
C PRO A 191 30.11 -3.32 -3.38
N ALA A 192 30.78 -4.28 -4.02
CA ALA A 192 30.22 -5.61 -4.30
C ALA A 192 29.88 -6.43 -3.06
N LYS A 193 30.63 -6.21 -1.96
CA LYS A 193 30.47 -6.94 -0.70
C LYS A 193 30.59 -5.97 0.46
N ILE A 194 29.74 -6.19 1.47
CA ILE A 194 29.83 -5.48 2.74
C ILE A 194 30.89 -6.19 3.59
N PRO A 195 31.92 -5.49 4.11
CA PRO A 195 32.81 -6.05 5.12
C PRO A 195 32.00 -6.48 6.35
N LYS A 196 32.35 -7.62 6.96
CA LYS A 196 31.66 -8.14 8.16
C LYS A 196 31.73 -7.16 9.33
N ASP A 197 32.84 -6.42 9.43
CA ASP A 197 33.09 -5.41 10.44
C ASP A 197 32.94 -4.00 9.83
N ILE A 198 31.71 -3.66 9.41
CA ILE A 198 31.45 -2.31 8.89
C ILE A 198 31.38 -1.31 10.04
N ASP A 199 32.19 -0.25 9.92
CA ASP A 199 32.15 0.87 10.85
C ASP A 199 30.75 1.54 10.86
N PRO A 200 30.21 2.00 12.01
CA PRO A 200 28.89 2.63 12.06
C PRO A 200 28.72 3.84 11.14
N GLU A 201 29.78 4.63 10.88
CA GLU A 201 29.72 5.74 9.93
C GLU A 201 29.66 5.24 8.49
N SER A 202 30.46 4.23 8.17
CA SER A 202 30.43 3.56 6.85
C SER A 202 29.07 2.92 6.58
N ARG A 203 28.42 2.34 7.60
CA ARG A 203 27.07 1.77 7.49
C ARG A 203 26.02 2.84 7.26
N LYS A 204 26.10 3.98 7.96
CA LYS A 204 25.23 5.14 7.70
C LYS A 204 25.43 5.70 6.30
N PHE A 205 26.67 5.80 5.84
CA PHE A 205 26.97 6.24 4.48
C PHE A 205 26.39 5.28 3.44
N LEU A 206 26.53 3.97 3.63
CA LEU A 206 25.91 2.96 2.77
C LEU A 206 24.39 3.11 2.68
N PHE A 207 23.70 3.38 3.81
CA PHE A 207 22.26 3.65 3.81
C PHE A 207 21.90 4.90 3.01
N ARG A 208 22.71 5.96 3.10
CA ARG A 208 22.54 7.16 2.26
C ARG A 208 22.74 6.83 0.78
N GLN A 209 23.75 6.04 0.42
CA GLN A 209 23.98 5.60 -0.96
C GLN A 209 22.78 4.80 -1.51
N LEU A 210 22.29 3.83 -0.74
CA LEU A 210 21.12 3.01 -1.10
C LEU A 210 19.85 3.87 -1.26
N ALA A 211 19.57 4.75 -0.28
CA ALA A 211 18.42 5.65 -0.35
C ALA A 211 18.49 6.57 -1.58
N SER A 212 19.69 7.06 -1.90
CA SER A 212 19.93 7.91 -3.07
C SER A 212 19.71 7.15 -4.37
N TYR A 213 20.19 5.91 -4.46
CA TYR A 213 19.98 5.05 -5.64
C TYR A 213 18.51 4.77 -5.91
N PHE A 214 17.76 4.33 -4.89
CA PHE A 214 16.33 4.07 -5.05
C PHE A 214 15.53 5.35 -5.33
N THR A 215 15.94 6.48 -4.75
CA THR A 215 15.34 7.79 -5.03
C THR A 215 15.51 8.16 -6.51
N MET A 216 16.76 8.16 -7.00
CA MET A 216 17.07 8.42 -8.42
C MET A 216 16.30 7.49 -9.35
N LEU A 217 16.25 6.19 -9.02
CA LEU A 217 15.57 5.19 -9.85
C LEU A 217 14.05 5.42 -9.93
N LEU A 218 13.42 5.77 -8.81
CA LEU A 218 11.99 6.10 -8.75
C LEU A 218 11.66 7.41 -9.47
N GLU A 219 12.53 8.41 -9.37
CA GLU A 219 12.39 9.69 -10.10
C GLU A 219 12.49 9.47 -11.60
N GLU A 220 13.52 8.76 -12.07
CA GLU A 220 13.67 8.40 -13.49
C GLU A 220 12.48 7.57 -13.99
N TRP A 221 11.95 6.67 -13.16
CA TRP A 221 10.74 5.91 -13.50
C TRP A 221 9.53 6.81 -13.65
N ALA A 222 9.30 7.73 -12.72
CA ALA A 222 8.21 8.70 -12.80
C ALA A 222 8.34 9.61 -14.04
N ILE A 223 9.54 10.10 -14.33
CA ILE A 223 9.84 10.91 -15.52
C ILE A 223 9.58 10.12 -16.80
N ALA A 224 10.04 8.87 -16.87
CA ALA A 224 9.84 8.02 -18.04
C ALA A 224 8.35 7.74 -18.30
N LEU A 225 7.54 7.55 -17.25
CA LEU A 225 6.09 7.43 -17.39
C LEU A 225 5.43 8.75 -17.81
N ALA A 226 5.90 9.87 -17.26
CA ALA A 226 5.39 11.20 -17.58
C ALA A 226 5.72 11.66 -19.00
N LYS A 227 6.79 11.17 -19.62
CA LYS A 227 7.16 11.48 -21.01
C LYS A 227 6.37 10.72 -22.07
N ARG A 228 5.60 9.70 -21.70
CA ARG A 228 4.78 8.92 -22.65
C ARG A 228 3.65 9.76 -23.25
N ASP A 229 3.23 9.40 -24.47
CA ASP A 229 2.08 10.02 -25.12
C ASP A 229 0.81 9.87 -24.29
N THR A 230 -0.09 10.85 -24.39
CA THR A 230 -1.36 10.87 -23.66
C THR A 230 -2.20 9.63 -23.97
N SER A 231 -2.23 9.20 -25.24
CA SER A 231 -2.87 7.95 -25.67
C SER A 231 -2.37 6.72 -24.89
N VAL A 232 -1.04 6.61 -24.73
CA VAL A 232 -0.43 5.49 -24.00
C VAL A 232 -0.73 5.60 -22.51
N LYS A 233 -0.71 6.80 -21.92
CA LYS A 233 -1.03 7.02 -20.51
C LYS A 233 -2.47 6.63 -20.16
N GLU A 234 -3.42 6.95 -21.02
CA GLU A 234 -4.84 6.64 -20.83
C GLU A 234 -5.18 5.17 -21.13
N SER A 235 -4.33 4.50 -21.93
CA SER A 235 -4.45 3.07 -22.18
C SER A 235 -4.46 2.25 -20.88
N PHE A 236 -5.06 1.06 -20.92
CA PHE A 236 -5.05 0.14 -19.78
C PHE A 236 -3.62 -0.19 -19.32
N SER A 237 -2.71 -0.43 -20.28
CA SER A 237 -1.30 -0.73 -20.01
C SER A 237 -0.56 0.43 -19.34
N GLY A 238 -0.82 1.67 -19.77
CA GLY A 238 -0.22 2.88 -19.19
C GLY A 238 -0.67 3.11 -17.76
N ARG A 239 -1.98 3.02 -17.50
CA ARG A 239 -2.55 3.11 -16.15
C ARG A 239 -2.01 2.01 -15.23
N GLN A 240 -1.91 0.77 -15.73
CA GLN A 240 -1.33 -0.33 -14.96
C GLN A 240 0.14 -0.08 -14.62
N ALA A 241 0.95 0.39 -15.58
CA ALA A 241 2.36 0.72 -15.34
C ALA A 241 2.53 1.86 -14.31
N PHE A 242 1.67 2.89 -14.38
CA PHE A 242 1.65 3.97 -13.40
C PHE A 242 1.28 3.49 -12.00
N ASN A 243 0.21 2.69 -11.89
CA ASN A 243 -0.20 2.10 -10.61
C ASN A 243 0.89 1.18 -10.03
N ALA A 244 1.59 0.43 -10.88
CA ALA A 244 2.71 -0.41 -10.45
C ALA A 244 3.87 0.42 -9.89
N MET A 245 4.19 1.56 -10.50
CA MET A 245 5.20 2.50 -10.01
C MET A 245 4.79 3.09 -8.64
N VAL A 246 3.56 3.62 -8.54
CA VAL A 246 3.03 4.19 -7.29
C VAL A 246 3.03 3.16 -6.16
N GLN A 247 2.56 1.94 -6.43
CA GLN A 247 2.58 0.85 -5.46
C GLN A 247 4.00 0.50 -5.03
N SER A 248 4.95 0.47 -5.97
CA SER A 248 6.36 0.15 -5.67
C SER A 248 6.99 1.23 -4.77
N ARG A 249 6.72 2.51 -5.06
CA ARG A 249 7.10 3.64 -4.20
C ARG A 249 6.54 3.49 -2.79
N ASP A 250 5.24 3.23 -2.66
CA ASP A 250 4.58 3.16 -1.35
C ASP A 250 5.06 1.95 -0.54
N ASN A 251 5.27 0.81 -1.20
CA ASN A 251 5.82 -0.40 -0.59
C ASN A 251 7.28 -0.25 -0.17
N MET A 252 8.05 0.69 -0.75
CA MET A 252 9.44 0.96 -0.37
C MET A 252 9.57 1.92 0.82
N ARG A 253 8.52 2.64 1.23
CA ARG A 253 8.58 3.54 2.39
C ARG A 253 9.10 2.87 3.68
N PRO A 254 8.71 1.63 4.03
CA PRO A 254 9.24 0.94 5.20
C PRO A 254 10.75 0.67 5.10
N LEU A 255 11.27 0.43 3.90
CA LEU A 255 12.71 0.22 3.67
C LEU A 255 13.50 1.52 3.94
N PHE A 256 13.00 2.67 3.47
CA PHE A 256 13.61 3.97 3.78
C PHE A 256 13.61 4.24 5.28
N LYS A 257 12.50 3.92 5.98
CA LYS A 257 12.46 4.03 7.44
C LYS A 257 13.48 3.12 8.13
N LYS A 258 13.73 1.91 7.60
CA LYS A 258 14.77 1.01 8.11
C LYS A 258 16.18 1.54 7.86
N PHE A 259 16.41 2.24 6.75
CA PHE A 259 17.68 2.94 6.49
C PHE A 259 17.90 4.10 7.45
N GLU A 260 16.84 4.82 7.85
CA GLU A 260 16.89 5.90 8.84
C GLU A 260 17.21 5.38 10.25
N THR A 261 16.55 4.30 10.68
CA THR A 261 16.74 3.73 12.02
C THR A 261 17.96 2.82 12.11
N GLY A 262 18.46 2.32 10.97
CA GLY A 262 19.48 1.28 10.91
C GLY A 262 18.99 -0.12 11.31
N ASP A 263 17.68 -0.29 11.50
CA ASP A 263 17.03 -1.55 11.90
C ASP A 263 16.73 -2.44 10.68
N ILE A 264 17.79 -2.92 10.04
CA ILE A 264 17.72 -3.88 8.94
C ILE A 264 18.57 -5.10 9.26
N ASP A 265 18.01 -6.28 8.99
CA ASP A 265 18.70 -7.55 9.14
C ASP A 265 19.92 -7.60 8.20
N HIS A 266 21.05 -8.11 8.72
CA HIS A 266 22.31 -8.15 7.96
C HIS A 266 22.18 -8.97 6.67
N THR A 267 21.45 -10.09 6.68
CA THR A 267 21.30 -10.95 5.51
C THR A 267 20.48 -10.27 4.41
N VAL A 268 19.45 -9.51 4.81
CA VAL A 268 18.65 -8.70 3.88
C VAL A 268 19.48 -7.56 3.32
N LEU A 269 20.26 -6.89 4.16
CA LEU A 269 21.13 -5.78 3.73
C LEU A 269 22.19 -6.24 2.73
N GLU A 270 22.88 -7.35 3.00
CA GLU A 270 23.89 -7.94 2.12
C GLU A 270 23.30 -8.25 0.74
N ALA A 271 22.12 -8.86 0.68
CA ALA A 271 21.44 -9.15 -0.56
C ALA A 271 20.99 -7.88 -1.31
N ILE A 272 20.47 -6.87 -0.61
CA ILE A 272 20.10 -5.58 -1.26
C ILE A 272 21.34 -4.92 -1.86
N VAL A 273 22.48 -4.95 -1.17
CA VAL A 273 23.75 -4.41 -1.68
C VAL A 273 24.24 -5.17 -2.91
N GLU A 274 24.22 -6.50 -2.88
CA GLU A 274 24.57 -7.34 -4.04
C GLU A 274 23.68 -6.99 -5.25
N ILE A 275 22.36 -6.91 -5.04
CA ILE A 275 21.38 -6.57 -6.09
C ILE A 275 21.67 -5.18 -6.69
N VAL A 276 21.87 -4.17 -5.84
CA VAL A 276 22.10 -2.79 -6.31
C VAL A 276 23.44 -2.68 -7.02
N HIS A 277 24.50 -3.31 -6.49
CA HIS A 277 25.81 -3.33 -7.11
C HIS A 277 25.76 -3.94 -8.52
N CYS A 278 25.18 -5.14 -8.67
CA CYS A 278 25.01 -5.79 -9.98
C CYS A 278 24.15 -4.93 -10.93
N ALA A 279 23.09 -4.28 -10.43
CA ALA A 279 22.26 -3.38 -11.22
C ALA A 279 23.02 -2.13 -11.70
N GLN A 280 23.93 -1.59 -10.88
CA GLN A 280 24.82 -0.47 -11.25
C GLN A 280 25.84 -0.88 -12.32
N GLU A 281 26.31 -2.13 -12.30
CA GLU A 281 27.15 -2.73 -13.34
C GLU A 281 26.36 -3.18 -14.59
N ARG A 282 25.04 -2.95 -14.63
CA ARG A 282 24.13 -3.40 -15.70
C ARG A 282 24.12 -4.93 -15.90
N ARG A 283 24.39 -5.69 -14.85
CA ARG A 283 24.32 -7.15 -14.81
C ARG A 283 23.00 -7.60 -14.21
N TYR A 284 21.91 -7.49 -14.97
CA TYR A 284 20.56 -7.68 -14.43
C TYR A 284 20.20 -9.13 -14.13
N VAL A 285 20.81 -10.10 -14.81
CA VAL A 285 20.64 -11.53 -14.48
C VAL A 285 21.26 -11.82 -13.12
N ASP A 286 22.47 -11.32 -12.86
CA ASP A 286 23.14 -11.49 -11.58
C ASP A 286 22.40 -10.77 -10.45
N ALA A 287 21.88 -9.57 -10.72
CA ALA A 287 21.02 -8.85 -9.77
C ALA A 287 19.74 -9.63 -9.45
N ASN A 288 19.12 -10.28 -10.46
CA ASN A 288 17.94 -11.11 -10.24
C ASN A 288 18.28 -12.40 -9.48
N ASP A 289 19.46 -13.00 -9.70
CA ASP A 289 19.90 -14.16 -8.92
C ASP A 289 20.04 -13.82 -7.42
N GLY A 290 20.62 -12.66 -7.10
CA GLY A 290 20.65 -12.14 -5.73
C GLY A 290 19.25 -11.99 -5.12
N TYR A 291 18.30 -11.45 -5.89
CA TYR A 291 16.89 -11.36 -5.48
C TYR A 291 16.24 -12.73 -5.25
N LEU A 292 16.46 -13.70 -6.13
CA LEU A 292 15.91 -15.05 -6.02
C LEU A 292 16.48 -15.79 -4.81
N ARG A 293 17.80 -15.68 -4.58
CA ARG A 293 18.49 -16.28 -3.44
C ARG A 293 17.91 -15.80 -2.11
N LEU A 294 17.58 -14.51 -2.02
CA LEU A 294 16.93 -13.92 -0.85
C LEU A 294 15.45 -14.33 -0.71
N SER A 295 14.72 -14.33 -1.82
CA SER A 295 13.26 -14.54 -1.82
C SER A 295 12.86 -16.01 -1.66
N ILE A 296 13.70 -16.94 -2.09
CA ILE A 296 13.45 -18.39 -1.99
C ILE A 296 14.22 -18.98 -0.81
N GLY A 297 15.39 -18.42 -0.48
CA GLY A 297 16.35 -19.00 0.44
C GLY A 297 17.02 -20.25 -0.13
N LYS A 298 17.84 -20.93 0.68
CA LYS A 298 18.46 -22.24 0.32
C LYS A 298 17.47 -23.42 0.43
N ALA A 299 16.18 -23.15 0.54
CA ALA A 299 15.18 -24.18 0.75
C ALA A 299 14.88 -24.90 -0.56
N ALA A 300 14.92 -26.23 -0.55
CA ALA A 300 14.54 -27.05 -1.70
C ALA A 300 13.05 -26.88 -2.08
N TRP A 301 12.20 -26.44 -1.13
CA TRP A 301 10.75 -26.27 -1.29
C TRP A 301 10.25 -24.98 -0.61
N PRO A 302 10.21 -23.82 -1.31
CA PRO A 302 9.95 -22.51 -0.70
C PRO A 302 8.48 -22.28 -0.32
N ILE A 303 7.56 -22.89 -1.05
CA ILE A 303 6.12 -22.89 -0.77
C ILE A 303 5.84 -24.31 -0.29
N GLY A 304 5.70 -24.50 1.01
CA GLY A 304 5.54 -25.83 1.60
C GLY A 304 4.51 -26.67 0.83
N VAL A 305 4.85 -27.92 0.56
CA VAL A 305 3.96 -28.81 -0.21
C VAL A 305 2.90 -29.36 0.74
N THR A 306 1.67 -28.89 0.63
CA THR A 306 0.53 -29.49 1.34
C THR A 306 -0.07 -30.58 0.48
N MET A 307 0.01 -31.81 0.98
CA MET A 307 -0.74 -32.98 0.51
C MET A 307 -0.81 -33.22 -1.00
N VAL A 308 0.21 -33.90 -1.55
CA VAL A 308 0.13 -34.54 -2.87
C VAL A 308 -0.02 -36.05 -2.66
N GLY A 309 -1.21 -36.57 -2.95
CA GLY A 309 -1.53 -38.01 -2.90
C GLY A 309 -2.41 -38.44 -1.72
N ILE A 310 -3.17 -39.53 -1.95
CA ILE A 310 -4.19 -40.11 -1.05
C ILE A 310 -3.56 -40.82 0.18
N HIS A 311 -2.26 -41.11 0.13
CA HIS A 311 -1.56 -41.85 1.19
C HIS A 311 -0.49 -40.97 1.87
N GLU A 312 -0.53 -40.91 3.20
CA GLU A 312 0.46 -40.26 4.04
C GLU A 312 1.69 -41.17 4.19
N ARG A 313 2.90 -40.64 3.98
CA ARG A 313 4.17 -41.39 4.09
C ARG A 313 5.10 -40.68 5.07
N SER A 314 5.85 -41.42 5.87
CA SER A 314 6.75 -40.90 6.93
C SER A 314 7.85 -39.94 6.43
N ALA A 315 8.26 -40.05 5.16
CA ALA A 315 9.20 -39.10 4.54
C ALA A 315 8.61 -37.68 4.35
N ARG A 316 7.28 -37.54 4.49
CA ARG A 316 6.54 -36.29 4.33
C ARG A 316 6.63 -35.41 5.58
N GLU A 317 6.75 -35.98 6.78
CA GLU A 317 7.02 -35.21 8.00
C GLU A 317 8.37 -34.49 7.91
N LYS A 318 9.41 -35.13 7.36
CA LYS A 318 10.72 -34.50 7.11
C LYS A 318 10.69 -33.35 6.09
N LEU A 319 9.66 -33.30 5.23
CA LEU A 319 9.41 -32.18 4.31
C LEU A 319 8.58 -31.07 4.96
N HIS A 320 7.80 -31.40 6.01
CA HIS A 320 7.07 -30.42 6.82
C HIS A 320 7.95 -29.79 7.91
N GLU A 321 8.92 -30.55 8.45
CA GLU A 321 9.96 -30.16 9.41
C GLU A 321 11.16 -29.42 8.81
N SER A 322 11.18 -29.17 7.49
CA SER A 322 12.17 -28.24 6.94
C SER A 322 11.80 -26.81 7.34
N ASP A 323 11.98 -26.51 8.62
CA ASP A 323 11.88 -25.20 9.27
C ASP A 323 12.95 -24.20 8.79
N ASN A 324 13.75 -24.60 7.80
CA ASN A 324 14.46 -23.67 6.93
C ASN A 324 13.51 -22.98 5.93
N LYS A 325 12.27 -22.69 6.33
CA LYS A 325 11.44 -21.70 5.63
C LYS A 325 12.22 -20.40 5.65
N ALA A 326 12.44 -19.82 4.48
CA ALA A 326 13.10 -18.52 4.34
C ALA A 326 12.42 -17.50 5.28
N HIS A 327 13.04 -17.24 6.44
CA HIS A 327 12.58 -16.35 7.52
C HIS A 327 12.24 -14.93 7.01
N ILE A 328 12.72 -14.60 5.82
CA ILE A 328 12.58 -13.29 5.18
C ILE A 328 11.24 -13.16 4.43
N MET A 329 10.67 -14.27 3.96
CA MET A 329 9.36 -14.28 3.28
C MET A 329 8.17 -14.41 4.22
N SER A 330 8.37 -14.69 5.52
CA SER A 330 7.29 -14.68 6.51
C SER A 330 6.85 -13.24 6.87
N ASP A 331 7.76 -12.27 6.74
CA ASP A 331 7.44 -10.85 6.91
C ASP A 331 6.87 -10.24 5.62
N GLU A 332 5.59 -9.87 5.66
CA GLU A 332 4.86 -9.26 4.56
C GLU A 332 5.42 -7.90 4.16
N VAL A 333 5.98 -7.13 5.11
CA VAL A 333 6.60 -5.83 4.82
C VAL A 333 7.87 -6.04 3.99
N THR A 334 8.71 -6.98 4.42
CA THR A 334 9.93 -7.36 3.70
C THR A 334 9.66 -7.87 2.31
N ARG A 335 8.69 -8.78 2.17
CA ARG A 335 8.25 -9.26 0.86
C ARG A 335 7.83 -8.11 -0.08
N LYS A 336 7.07 -7.14 0.41
CA LYS A 336 6.56 -6.02 -0.41
C LYS A 336 7.67 -5.11 -0.92
N TYR A 337 8.63 -4.71 -0.09
CA TYR A 337 9.72 -3.88 -0.59
C TYR A 337 10.68 -4.67 -1.48
N LEU A 338 10.92 -5.96 -1.23
CA LEU A 338 11.74 -6.81 -2.12
C LEU A 338 11.09 -6.97 -3.50
N GLN A 339 9.79 -7.22 -3.57
CA GLN A 339 9.05 -7.23 -4.84
C GLN A 339 9.12 -5.88 -5.57
N SER A 340 9.13 -4.78 -4.81
CA SER A 340 9.25 -3.43 -5.36
C SER A 340 10.65 -3.18 -5.91
N ILE A 341 11.71 -3.67 -5.24
CA ILE A 341 13.09 -3.67 -5.76
C ILE A 341 13.15 -4.42 -7.09
N LYS A 342 12.55 -5.62 -7.20
CA LYS A 342 12.49 -6.36 -8.47
C LYS A 342 11.83 -5.55 -9.59
N ARG A 343 10.70 -4.89 -9.31
CA ARG A 343 10.04 -4.03 -10.30
C ARG A 343 10.93 -2.86 -10.73
N CYS A 344 11.70 -2.30 -9.80
CA CYS A 344 12.67 -1.27 -10.10
C CYS A 344 13.82 -1.80 -10.97
N LEU A 345 14.28 -3.05 -10.78
CA LEU A 345 15.24 -3.71 -11.69
C LEU A 345 14.68 -3.88 -13.10
N SER A 346 13.42 -4.33 -13.22
CA SER A 346 12.74 -4.44 -14.52
C SER A 346 12.64 -3.10 -15.25
N PHE A 347 12.47 -1.99 -14.52
CA PHE A 347 12.54 -0.66 -15.11
C PHE A 347 13.99 -0.26 -15.45
N ALA A 348 14.93 -0.51 -14.55
CA ALA A 348 16.34 -0.16 -14.70
C ALA A 348 16.93 -0.77 -15.98
N GLN A 349 16.67 -2.05 -16.28
CA GLN A 349 17.16 -2.69 -17.50
C GLN A 349 16.59 -2.09 -18.79
N VAL A 350 15.38 -1.53 -18.75
CA VAL A 350 14.79 -0.86 -19.92
C VAL A 350 15.41 0.52 -20.10
N ARG A 351 15.69 1.22 -18.99
CA ARG A 351 16.26 2.57 -19.00
C ARG A 351 17.76 2.57 -19.32
N TRP A 352 18.49 1.60 -18.78
CA TRP A 352 19.91 1.35 -18.97
C TRP A 352 20.10 -0.11 -19.39
N PRO A 353 20.00 -0.41 -20.69
CA PRO A 353 20.20 -1.78 -21.18
C PRO A 353 21.57 -2.35 -20.80
N PRO A 354 21.67 -3.67 -20.57
CA PRO A 354 22.95 -4.33 -20.32
C PRO A 354 23.85 -4.24 -21.55
N ASP A 355 25.16 -4.19 -21.32
CA ASP A 355 26.14 -4.18 -22.40
C ASP A 355 26.23 -5.56 -23.09
N ASP A 356 25.95 -6.64 -22.35
CA ASP A 356 25.80 -8.01 -22.86
C ASP A 356 24.30 -8.40 -22.86
N LEU A 357 23.79 -8.85 -24.02
CA LEU A 357 22.40 -9.29 -24.16
C LEU A 357 22.05 -10.49 -23.27
N LEU A 358 23.04 -11.32 -22.88
CA LEU A 358 22.84 -12.42 -21.94
C LEU A 358 22.49 -11.94 -20.52
N GLN A 359 22.76 -10.68 -20.22
CA GLN A 359 22.46 -10.06 -18.92
C GLN A 359 21.08 -9.41 -18.87
N LEU A 360 20.22 -9.65 -19.87
CA LEU A 360 18.84 -9.16 -19.86
C LEU A 360 17.96 -10.09 -18.98
N MET A 361 17.27 -9.51 -17.99
CA MET A 361 16.35 -10.26 -17.15
C MET A 361 15.01 -10.43 -17.88
N GLY A 362 14.62 -11.69 -18.10
CA GLY A 362 13.35 -12.09 -18.71
C GLY A 362 12.13 -11.91 -17.82
#